data_AF-A0A5C4IW91-F1
#
_entry.id   AF-A0A5C4IW91-F1
#
_cell.length_a   1.000
_cell.length_b   1.000
_cell.length_c   1.000
_cell.angle_alpha   90.00
_cell.angle_beta   90.00
_cell.angle_gamma   90.00
#
_symmetry.space_group_name_H-M   'P 1'
#
loop_
_entity.id
_entity.type
_entity.pdbx_description
1 polymer ?
#
loop_
_entity_poly.entity_id
_entity_poly.type
_entity_poly.pdbx_seq_one_letter_code
_entity_poly.pdbx_strand_id
1 'polypeptide(L)'
;MSASSPAAPAPSPGLCKAAGLSAATDASGGGAAGSVYMKLNLTNTGSEPCILRGFPGVSLAADNTGAPIGAPAQRDQATAPADVLLAPGGTGTAVLRYTQAGNYTDCAMVDAAGYRIYPPEDTASLFLPQPTKACSNAGITLLTIGPFQPA
;
A
#
# COMPACT_ATOMS: atom_id res chain seq x y z
N MET A 1 2.31 -22.71 -49.17
CA MET A 1 1.99 -23.21 -47.81
C MET A 1 2.79 -22.37 -46.84
N SER A 2 2.17 -21.33 -46.23
CA SER A 2 2.89 -20.46 -45.28
C SER A 2 2.66 -20.99 -43.88
N ALA A 3 3.75 -21.42 -43.22
CA ALA A 3 3.73 -21.91 -41.86
C ALA A 3 3.53 -20.74 -40.88
N SER A 4 2.50 -20.82 -40.06
CA SER A 4 2.29 -19.95 -38.91
C SER A 4 3.27 -20.35 -37.80
N SER A 5 4.22 -19.48 -37.47
CA SER A 5 5.10 -19.68 -36.31
C SER A 5 4.26 -19.68 -35.03
N PRO A 6 4.50 -20.60 -34.07
CA PRO A 6 3.86 -20.52 -32.76
C PRO A 6 4.44 -19.30 -32.02
N ALA A 7 3.58 -18.33 -31.69
CA ALA A 7 3.94 -17.24 -30.79
C ALA A 7 4.35 -17.86 -29.44
N ALA A 8 5.57 -17.59 -28.99
CA ALA A 8 6.01 -17.98 -27.66
C ALA A 8 5.01 -17.44 -26.62
N PRO A 9 4.70 -18.19 -25.53
CA PRO A 9 3.89 -17.64 -24.45
C PRO A 9 4.57 -16.37 -23.97
N ALA A 10 3.86 -15.24 -24.01
CA ALA A 10 4.37 -14.02 -23.41
C ALA A 10 4.76 -14.33 -21.95
N PRO A 11 5.94 -13.91 -21.47
CA PRO A 11 6.29 -14.11 -20.07
C PRO A 11 5.16 -13.54 -19.22
N SER A 12 4.66 -14.34 -18.27
CA SER A 12 3.65 -13.85 -17.34
C SER A 12 4.24 -12.63 -16.63
N PRO A 13 3.50 -11.51 -16.58
CA PRO A 13 4.00 -10.31 -15.93
C PRO A 13 4.43 -10.64 -14.50
N GLY A 14 5.65 -10.22 -14.14
CA GLY A 14 6.21 -10.46 -12.82
C GLY A 14 5.43 -9.71 -11.73
N LEU A 15 5.71 -10.01 -10.46
CA LEU A 15 5.14 -9.26 -9.35
C LEU A 15 5.69 -7.83 -9.34
N CYS A 16 4.83 -6.84 -9.06
CA CYS A 16 5.27 -5.46 -9.02
C CYS A 16 6.28 -5.22 -7.89
N LYS A 17 7.37 -4.53 -8.22
CA LYS A 17 8.45 -4.19 -7.28
C LYS A 17 8.37 -2.73 -6.89
N ALA A 18 8.71 -2.41 -5.64
CA ALA A 18 8.71 -1.04 -5.11
C ALA A 18 9.52 -0.08 -5.99
N ALA A 19 10.64 -0.53 -6.56
CA ALA A 19 11.50 0.30 -7.40
C ALA A 19 10.82 0.82 -8.69
N GLY A 20 9.79 0.13 -9.19
CA GLY A 20 9.03 0.50 -10.39
C GLY A 20 7.61 0.99 -10.08
N LEU A 21 7.33 1.31 -8.82
CA LEU A 21 6.03 1.76 -8.36
C LEU A 21 6.15 3.16 -7.77
N SER A 22 5.12 3.97 -7.97
CA SER A 22 4.92 5.22 -7.25
C SER A 22 3.72 5.06 -6.32
N ALA A 23 3.85 5.53 -5.09
CA ALA A 23 2.75 5.54 -4.13
C ALA A 23 2.17 6.94 -3.98
N ALA A 24 0.85 7.02 -4.00
CA ALA A 24 0.09 8.22 -3.66
C ALA A 24 -1.09 7.84 -2.78
N THR A 25 -1.52 8.75 -1.91
CA THR A 25 -2.79 8.60 -1.19
C THR A 25 -3.78 9.65 -1.65
N ASP A 26 -5.03 9.25 -1.77
CA ASP A 26 -6.15 10.12 -2.05
C ASP A 26 -7.12 10.12 -0.87
N ALA A 27 -7.46 11.30 -0.35
CA ALA A 27 -8.36 11.49 0.78
C ALA A 27 -9.86 11.29 0.43
N SER A 28 -10.18 10.84 -0.78
CA SER A 28 -11.53 10.56 -1.27
C SER A 28 -12.32 9.55 -0.45
N GLY A 29 -11.68 8.77 0.43
CA GLY A 29 -12.38 7.84 1.32
C GLY A 29 -13.21 8.53 2.41
N GLY A 30 -12.94 9.81 2.70
CA GLY A 30 -13.67 10.59 3.71
C GLY A 30 -13.27 10.28 5.15
N GLY A 31 -13.68 11.16 6.07
CA GLY A 31 -13.50 10.97 7.52
C GLY A 31 -14.72 10.32 8.14
N ALA A 32 -14.53 9.35 9.04
CA ALA A 32 -15.60 8.74 9.82
C ALA A 32 -15.16 8.53 11.28
N ALA A 33 -15.92 9.10 12.23
CA ALA A 33 -15.79 8.83 13.68
C ALA A 33 -14.35 8.63 14.20
N GLY A 34 -13.47 9.64 14.00
CA GLY A 34 -12.07 9.59 14.46
C GLY A 34 -11.15 8.67 13.64
N SER A 35 -11.61 8.18 12.49
CA SER A 35 -10.82 7.50 11.47
C SER A 35 -10.88 8.27 10.15
N VAL A 36 -9.85 8.12 9.33
CA VAL A 36 -9.77 8.68 7.98
C VAL A 36 -9.60 7.52 7.02
N TYR A 37 -10.48 7.43 6.03
CA TYR A 37 -10.34 6.48 4.94
C TYR A 37 -9.67 7.20 3.77
N MET A 38 -8.64 6.56 3.24
CA MET A 38 -7.80 7.05 2.17
C MET A 38 -7.67 5.93 1.14
N LYS A 39 -7.55 6.29 -0.13
CA LYS A 39 -7.20 5.33 -1.18
C LYS A 39 -5.69 5.39 -1.38
N LEU A 40 -5.01 4.30 -1.13
CA LEU A 40 -3.60 4.12 -1.45
C LEU A 40 -3.50 3.64 -2.90
N ASN A 41 -3.02 4.53 -3.75
CA ASN A 41 -2.84 4.30 -5.18
C ASN A 41 -1.38 3.95 -5.44
N LEU A 42 -1.13 2.76 -5.98
CA LEU A 42 0.16 2.35 -6.50
C LEU A 42 0.13 2.39 -8.03
N THR A 43 0.92 3.28 -8.62
CA THR A 43 1.04 3.40 -10.08
C THR A 43 2.33 2.73 -10.54
N ASN A 44 2.23 1.86 -11.55
CA ASN A 44 3.39 1.29 -12.22
C ASN A 44 4.08 2.37 -13.07
N THR A 45 5.25 2.81 -12.64
CA THR A 45 6.09 3.78 -13.37
C THR A 45 7.16 3.10 -14.21
N GLY A 46 7.24 1.76 -14.15
CA GLY A 46 8.11 0.96 -14.99
C GLY A 46 7.62 0.84 -16.44
N SER A 47 8.44 0.20 -17.27
CA SER A 47 8.14 -0.06 -18.69
C SER A 47 7.49 -1.42 -18.95
N GLU A 48 7.48 -2.31 -17.96
CA GLU A 48 6.92 -3.66 -18.06
C GLU A 48 5.62 -3.78 -17.25
N PRO A 49 4.62 -4.53 -17.74
CA PRO A 49 3.45 -4.84 -16.95
C PRO A 49 3.83 -5.72 -15.75
N CYS A 50 3.16 -5.51 -14.61
CA CYS A 50 3.40 -6.28 -13.40
C CYS A 50 2.09 -6.58 -12.66
N ILE A 51 2.08 -7.58 -11.80
CA ILE A 51 0.89 -7.99 -11.03
C ILE A 51 1.05 -7.55 -9.56
N LEU A 52 0.05 -6.84 -9.04
CA LEU A 52 -0.15 -6.64 -7.60
C LEU A 52 -1.19 -7.64 -7.10
N ARG A 53 -0.82 -8.44 -6.09
CA ARG A 53 -1.71 -9.45 -5.52
C ARG A 53 -1.67 -9.42 -4.01
N GLY A 54 -2.83 -9.30 -3.38
CA GLY A 54 -2.95 -9.33 -1.92
C GLY A 54 -2.92 -7.94 -1.29
N PHE A 55 -2.22 -7.82 -0.17
CA PHE A 55 -2.27 -6.66 0.71
C PHE A 55 -0.90 -5.96 0.74
N PRO A 56 -0.84 -4.64 0.58
CA PRO A 56 0.37 -3.91 0.90
C PRO A 56 0.59 -3.90 2.41
N GLY A 57 1.84 -4.02 2.84
CA GLY A 57 2.21 -3.66 4.21
C GLY A 57 2.27 -2.14 4.31
N VAL A 58 1.60 -1.53 5.27
CA VAL A 58 1.75 -0.10 5.54
C VAL A 58 2.20 0.09 6.98
N SER A 59 3.12 1.00 7.23
CA SER A 59 3.58 1.31 8.57
C SER A 59 3.84 2.81 8.68
N LEU A 60 3.63 3.39 9.85
CA LEU A 60 4.04 4.78 10.10
C LEU A 60 5.55 4.81 10.31
N ALA A 61 6.24 5.82 9.80
CA ALA A 61 7.68 5.96 10.02
C ALA A 61 8.03 7.43 10.35
N ALA A 62 9.06 7.60 11.18
CA ALA A 62 9.56 8.93 11.57
C ALA A 62 10.22 9.65 10.40
N ASP A 63 10.79 8.91 9.45
CA ASP A 63 11.45 9.41 8.25
C ASP A 63 11.51 8.30 7.17
N ASN A 64 12.03 8.64 5.98
CA ASN A 64 12.15 7.72 4.84
C ASN A 64 13.02 6.47 5.12
N THR A 65 14.03 6.61 5.97
CA THR A 65 14.93 5.52 6.40
C THR A 65 14.56 4.93 7.76
N GLY A 66 13.64 5.57 8.46
CA GLY A 66 13.30 5.33 9.84
C GLY A 66 12.65 3.96 10.04
N ALA A 67 12.83 3.45 11.25
CA ALA A 67 12.12 2.26 11.69
C ALA A 67 10.60 2.53 11.70
N PRO A 68 9.78 1.50 11.45
CA PRO A 68 8.34 1.63 11.63
C PRO A 68 8.02 1.97 13.09
N ILE A 69 7.08 2.89 13.28
CA ILE A 69 6.57 3.33 14.57
C ILE A 69 5.30 2.53 14.88
N GLY A 70 5.32 1.83 16.01
CA GLY A 70 4.16 1.11 16.52
C GLY A 70 3.80 -0.12 15.69
N ALA A 71 2.49 -0.39 15.63
CA ALA A 71 1.96 -1.54 14.91
C ALA A 71 1.90 -1.27 13.39
N PRO A 72 2.25 -2.28 12.55
CA PRO A 72 1.98 -2.20 11.12
C PRO A 72 0.47 -2.25 10.85
N ALA A 73 0.08 -1.89 9.64
CA ALA A 73 -1.31 -1.93 9.21
C ALA A 73 -1.86 -3.35 9.24
N GLN A 74 -3.01 -3.50 9.89
CA GLN A 74 -3.76 -4.75 9.90
C GLN A 74 -4.44 -4.96 8.55
N ARG A 75 -4.38 -6.18 8.04
CA ARG A 75 -5.01 -6.54 6.76
C ARG A 75 -6.52 -6.65 6.95
N ASP A 76 -7.28 -5.92 6.13
CA ASP A 76 -8.74 -6.01 6.11
C ASP A 76 -9.19 -7.16 5.23
N GLN A 77 -9.57 -8.27 5.85
CA GLN A 77 -10.04 -9.47 5.17
C GLN A 77 -11.52 -9.41 4.80
N ALA A 78 -12.19 -8.26 4.97
CA ALA A 78 -13.58 -8.08 4.53
C ALA A 78 -13.74 -8.29 3.01
N THR A 79 -12.68 -8.03 2.24
CA THR A 79 -12.68 -8.16 0.77
C THR A 79 -11.66 -9.21 0.34
N ALA A 80 -12.05 -10.05 -0.62
CA ALA A 80 -11.13 -11.03 -1.20
C ALA A 80 -10.03 -10.34 -2.02
N PRO A 81 -8.75 -10.74 -1.87
CA PRO A 81 -7.68 -10.22 -2.69
C PRO A 81 -7.85 -10.64 -4.15
N ALA A 82 -7.63 -9.69 -5.06
CA ALA A 82 -7.64 -9.92 -6.50
C ALA A 82 -6.24 -9.72 -7.08
N ASP A 83 -5.99 -10.36 -8.22
CA ASP A 83 -4.77 -10.16 -9.00
C ASP A 83 -4.98 -8.94 -9.89
N VAL A 84 -4.28 -7.85 -9.58
CA VAL A 84 -4.38 -6.58 -10.29
C VAL A 84 -3.21 -6.46 -11.25
N LEU A 85 -3.48 -6.64 -12.54
CA LEU A 85 -2.49 -6.42 -13.59
C LEU A 85 -2.31 -4.91 -13.83
N LEU A 86 -1.13 -4.39 -13.51
CA LEU A 86 -0.72 -3.03 -13.78
C LEU A 86 0.13 -2.97 -15.05
N ALA A 87 -0.46 -2.50 -16.14
CA ALA A 87 0.31 -2.03 -17.29
C ALA A 87 1.19 -0.83 -16.90
N PRO A 88 2.23 -0.48 -17.68
CA PRO A 88 2.94 0.79 -17.53
C PRO A 88 1.97 1.98 -17.48
N GLY A 89 2.04 2.78 -16.42
CA GLY A 89 1.09 3.87 -16.11
C GLY A 89 -0.23 3.43 -15.46
N GLY A 90 -0.47 2.12 -15.35
CA GLY A 90 -1.62 1.54 -14.67
C GLY A 90 -1.54 1.75 -13.16
N THR A 91 -2.70 1.90 -12.52
CA THR A 91 -2.80 2.17 -11.07
C THR A 91 -3.66 1.11 -10.38
N GLY A 92 -3.15 0.58 -9.27
CA GLY A 92 -3.87 -0.31 -8.37
C GLY A 92 -4.22 0.45 -7.10
N THR A 93 -5.46 0.28 -6.62
CA THR A 93 -5.97 1.01 -5.46
C THR A 93 -6.20 0.07 -4.29
N ALA A 94 -5.75 0.45 -3.10
CA ALA A 94 -6.09 -0.22 -1.85
C ALA A 94 -6.72 0.77 -0.88
N VAL A 95 -7.68 0.34 -0.07
CA VAL A 95 -8.30 1.22 0.94
C VAL A 95 -7.46 1.21 2.21
N LEU A 96 -6.86 2.34 2.56
CA LEU A 96 -6.14 2.57 3.80
C LEU A 96 -7.05 3.31 4.78
N ARG A 97 -7.30 2.72 5.94
CA ARG A 97 -7.96 3.38 7.06
C ARG A 97 -6.92 3.73 8.11
N TYR A 98 -6.87 5.00 8.49
CA TYR A 98 -6.06 5.50 9.59
C TYR A 98 -6.96 5.95 10.73
N THR A 99 -6.84 5.29 11.88
CA THR A 99 -7.52 5.66 13.12
C THR A 99 -6.64 6.64 13.89
N GLN A 100 -7.21 7.76 14.32
CA GLN A 100 -6.46 8.80 15.01
C GLN A 100 -5.89 8.27 16.34
N ALA A 101 -4.59 8.45 16.54
CA ALA A 101 -3.89 8.01 17.76
C ALA A 101 -4.53 8.56 19.05
N GLY A 102 -5.06 9.80 19.00
CA GLY A 102 -5.73 10.45 20.13
C GLY A 102 -7.03 9.77 20.59
N ASN A 103 -7.55 8.79 19.85
CA ASN A 103 -8.69 7.98 20.30
C ASN A 103 -8.31 6.94 21.37
N TYR A 104 -7.00 6.72 21.60
CA TYR A 104 -6.49 5.75 22.55
C TYR A 104 -5.75 6.44 23.69
N THR A 105 -6.14 6.17 24.94
CA THR A 105 -5.49 6.74 26.14
C THR A 105 -4.12 6.13 26.41
N ASP A 106 -3.93 4.86 26.05
CA ASP A 106 -2.69 4.10 26.29
C ASP A 106 -1.68 4.27 25.13
N CYS A 107 -1.93 5.27 24.28
CA CYS A 107 -1.13 5.57 23.12
C CYS A 107 -0.22 6.78 23.36
N ALA A 108 1.08 6.55 23.45
CA ALA A 108 2.06 7.62 23.38
C ALA A 108 2.16 8.13 21.94
N MET A 109 1.47 9.23 21.68
CA MET A 109 1.43 9.91 20.39
C MET A 109 2.82 10.47 20.04
N VAL A 110 3.32 10.10 18.87
CA VAL A 110 4.58 10.60 18.33
C VAL A 110 4.36 11.11 16.91
N ASP A 111 5.24 11.99 16.44
CA ASP A 111 5.18 12.49 15.08
C ASP A 111 5.74 11.47 14.09
N ALA A 112 4.94 11.12 13.09
CA ALA A 112 5.37 10.36 11.93
C ALA A 112 5.47 11.29 10.73
N ALA A 113 6.57 11.18 9.98
CA ALA A 113 6.75 11.94 8.74
C ALA A 113 5.89 11.38 7.60
N GLY A 114 5.45 10.11 7.67
CA GLY A 114 4.69 9.51 6.59
C GLY A 114 4.39 8.02 6.75
N TYR A 115 3.94 7.46 5.63
CA TYR A 115 3.61 6.05 5.48
C TYR A 115 4.69 5.33 4.71
N ARG A 116 5.22 4.28 5.30
CA ARG A 116 6.09 3.31 4.64
C ARG A 116 5.23 2.18 4.07
N ILE A 117 5.29 1.99 2.77
CA ILE A 117 4.44 1.09 2.00
C ILE A 117 5.30 -0.02 1.40
N TYR A 118 4.96 -1.26 1.70
CA TYR A 118 5.61 -2.47 1.22
C TYR A 118 4.67 -3.14 0.21
N PRO A 119 5.05 -3.22 -1.07
CA PRO A 119 4.30 -4.00 -2.03
C PRO A 119 4.23 -5.48 -1.62
N PRO A 120 3.17 -6.20 -2.02
CA PRO A 120 3.09 -7.63 -1.79
C PRO A 120 4.26 -8.36 -2.47
N GLU A 121 4.81 -9.37 -1.80
CA GLU A 121 5.94 -10.18 -2.29
C GLU A 121 7.21 -9.37 -2.59
N ASP A 122 7.35 -8.19 -1.98
CA ASP A 122 8.55 -7.37 -2.06
C ASP A 122 9.03 -6.91 -0.69
N THR A 123 10.34 -7.01 -0.46
CA THR A 123 10.98 -6.55 0.79
C THR A 123 11.37 -5.08 0.72
N ALA A 124 11.42 -4.51 -0.48
CA ALA A 124 11.63 -3.09 -0.68
C ALA A 124 10.36 -2.31 -0.32
N SER A 125 10.54 -1.09 0.16
CA SER A 125 9.46 -0.21 0.60
C SER A 125 9.53 1.13 -0.08
N LEU A 126 8.36 1.70 -0.32
CA LEU A 126 8.14 3.08 -0.71
C LEU A 126 7.89 3.91 0.53
N PHE A 127 8.29 5.17 0.51
CA PHE A 127 7.93 6.12 1.56
C PHE A 127 7.07 7.23 0.95
N LEU A 128 5.89 7.40 1.52
CA LEU A 128 4.97 8.45 1.19
C LEU A 128 5.02 9.51 2.31
N PRO A 129 5.64 10.68 2.07
CA PRO A 129 5.69 11.76 3.04
C PRO A 129 4.27 12.28 3.29
N GLN A 130 3.77 12.07 4.50
CA GLN A 130 2.47 12.54 4.94
C GLN A 130 2.47 12.69 6.46
N PRO A 131 2.79 13.88 6.98
CA PRO A 131 2.87 14.13 8.41
C PRO A 131 1.59 13.72 9.13
N THR A 132 1.70 12.82 10.10
CA THR A 132 0.56 12.34 10.89
C THR A 132 1.02 11.93 12.30
N LYS A 133 0.07 11.64 13.17
CA LYS A 133 0.35 11.17 14.54
C LYS A 133 0.38 9.65 14.55
N ALA A 134 1.50 9.08 14.97
CA ALA A 134 1.62 7.65 15.19
C ALA A 134 1.46 7.30 16.66
N CYS A 135 1.19 6.02 16.92
CA CYS A 135 1.28 5.43 18.23
C CYS A 135 2.59 4.68 18.36
N SER A 136 3.41 4.97 19.37
CA SER A 136 4.60 4.14 19.65
C SER A 136 4.25 2.77 20.27
N ASN A 137 3.01 2.61 20.77
CA ASN A 137 2.53 1.35 21.33
C ASN A 137 2.20 0.35 20.20
N ALA A 138 3.02 -0.69 20.05
CA ALA A 138 2.84 -1.74 19.03
C ALA A 138 1.63 -2.67 19.28
N GLY A 139 0.98 -2.59 20.45
CA GLY A 139 -0.28 -3.28 20.70
C GLY A 139 -1.50 -2.57 20.12
N ILE A 140 -1.36 -1.30 19.71
CA ILE A 140 -2.46 -0.49 19.19
C ILE A 140 -2.31 -0.37 17.67
N THR A 141 -3.21 -1.02 16.94
CA THR A 141 -3.23 -0.95 15.48
C THR A 141 -4.06 0.26 15.05
N LEU A 142 -3.38 1.33 14.63
CA LEU A 142 -4.04 2.51 14.08
C LEU A 142 -4.41 2.35 12.61
N LEU A 143 -3.62 1.58 11.86
CA LEU A 143 -3.76 1.43 10.42
C LEU A 143 -4.46 0.12 10.06
N THR A 144 -5.36 0.19 9.08
CA THR A 144 -5.98 -0.98 8.48
C THR A 144 -5.94 -0.83 6.97
N ILE A 145 -5.62 -1.89 6.25
CA ILE A 145 -5.36 -1.85 4.81
C ILE A 145 -6.10 -2.98 4.09
N GLY A 146 -6.91 -2.61 3.11
CA GLY A 146 -7.59 -3.54 2.22
C GLY A 146 -6.66 -4.16 1.18
N PRO A 147 -7.14 -5.18 0.45
CA PRO A 147 -6.38 -5.72 -0.66
C PRO A 147 -6.32 -4.72 -1.81
N PHE A 148 -5.37 -4.92 -2.73
CA PHE A 148 -5.38 -4.20 -4.00
C PHE A 148 -6.59 -4.59 -4.84
N GLN A 149 -7.22 -3.58 -5.41
CA GLN A 149 -8.25 -3.68 -6.41
C GLN A 149 -7.87 -2.90 -7.67
N PRO A 150 -8.40 -3.30 -8.84
CA PRO A 150 -8.32 -2.47 -10.04
C PRO A 150 -8.93 -1.09 -9.74
N ALA A 151 -8.22 -0.02 -10.13
CA ALA A 151 -8.70 1.35 -9.97
C ALA A 151 -9.90 1.67 -10.87
#